data_AF-A0AA39RIB3-F1
#
_entry.id   AF-A0AA39RIB3-F1
#
_cell.length_a   1.000
_cell.length_b   1.000
_cell.length_c   1.000
_cell.angle_alpha   90.00
_cell.angle_beta   90.00
_cell.angle_gamma   90.00
#
_symmetry.space_group_name_H-M   'P 1'
#
loop_
_entity.id
_entity.type
_entity.pdbx_description
1 polymer ?
#
loop_
_entity_poly.entity_id
_entity_poly.type
_entity_poly.pdbx_seq_one_letter_code
_entity_poly.pdbx_strand_id
1 'polypeptide(L)'
;MIRASILFDLVFTIEIRGRIKDNTLIDCGGDNDGGIPFTEATVNCSLSDVIQNPVPAELNKLLPFPELDDGADEIPLVVQFNNFKCGGIGIGVRLSHKIGDASSLNLSGFKPTTGIIKENIITKRFAFSASKIEEFRAKYTDQSFENLKRPSRVEALSAFLWSRFVASKKKEVLPGVADRVYMVLHAVNLRPRFEPPLPEYSFGNLYRIAVTVPSTVEDDDDQEQAAYRLIAQMRESISRVDKEYVKKLQERSELHLDFLNEMVEISNRGEMVSFNITSLCRFPLYESDFGWGKPVWVGSVSLPFSNVVGFIDTVSGNGIEAWMNMKEEDMAKLEVDEELILATAA
;
A
#
# COMPACT_ATOMS: atom_id res chain seq x y z
N MET A 1 27.02 8.21 16.88
CA MET A 1 26.59 9.41 16.12
C MET A 1 25.45 9.06 15.17
N ILE A 2 25.64 8.09 14.25
CA ILE A 2 24.64 7.53 13.31
C ILE A 2 23.31 7.13 13.99
N ARG A 3 23.38 6.22 14.98
CA ARG A 3 22.21 5.78 15.77
C ARG A 3 21.45 6.93 16.43
N ALA A 4 22.18 7.92 16.95
CA ALA A 4 21.55 9.08 17.61
C ALA A 4 20.84 9.98 16.60
N SER A 5 21.39 10.19 15.40
CA SER A 5 20.74 10.98 14.35
C SER A 5 19.45 10.32 13.85
N ILE A 6 19.52 9.03 13.49
CA ILE A 6 18.36 8.28 12.97
C ILE A 6 17.25 8.21 14.03
N LEU A 7 17.60 7.94 15.29
CA LEU A 7 16.60 7.91 16.36
C LEU A 7 16.09 9.32 16.70
N PHE A 8 16.90 10.37 16.64
CA PHE A 8 16.45 11.74 16.90
C PHE A 8 15.42 12.18 15.85
N ASP A 9 15.67 11.88 14.58
CA ASP A 9 14.77 12.21 13.47
C ASP A 9 13.54 11.28 13.38
N LEU A 10 13.58 10.11 14.04
CA LEU A 10 12.41 9.22 14.11
C LEU A 10 11.55 9.49 15.36
N VAL A 11 12.05 10.19 16.38
CA VAL A 11 11.29 10.42 17.63
C VAL A 11 10.55 11.75 17.61
N PHE A 12 9.48 11.82 16.82
CA PHE A 12 8.56 12.95 16.89
C PHE A 12 7.40 12.74 17.88
N THR A 13 7.19 11.52 18.36
CA THR A 13 6.06 11.18 19.25
C THR A 13 6.53 10.26 20.38
N ILE A 14 5.91 10.35 21.57
CA ILE A 14 6.27 9.48 22.71
C ILE A 14 5.71 8.06 22.53
N GLU A 15 4.61 7.95 21.81
CA GLU A 15 3.87 6.73 21.51
C GLU A 15 4.74 5.69 20.78
N ILE A 16 5.63 6.13 19.89
CA ILE A 16 6.54 5.22 19.17
C ILE A 16 7.66 4.63 20.02
N ARG A 17 7.89 5.18 21.23
CA ARG A 17 8.83 4.60 22.22
C ARG A 17 8.15 3.66 23.21
N GLY A 18 6.81 3.72 23.28
CA GLY A 18 6.01 2.95 24.23
C GLY A 18 5.90 1.47 23.87
N ARG A 19 4.93 0.80 24.51
CA ARG A 19 4.55 -0.59 24.19
C ARG A 19 3.05 -0.70 24.02
N ILE A 20 2.62 -1.39 22.97
CA ILE A 20 1.21 -1.64 22.71
C ILE A 20 0.74 -2.71 23.71
N LYS A 21 -0.32 -2.40 24.47
CA LYS A 21 -0.92 -3.30 25.45
C LYS A 21 -2.36 -3.62 25.08
N ASP A 22 -2.68 -4.91 25.12
CA ASP A 22 -4.01 -5.47 24.90
C ASP A 22 -4.70 -4.98 23.62
N ASN A 23 -3.95 -4.56 22.61
CA ASN A 23 -4.44 -3.91 21.38
C ASN A 23 -5.33 -2.68 21.60
N THR A 24 -5.32 -2.07 22.79
CA THR A 24 -6.24 -0.98 23.15
C THR A 24 -5.52 0.31 23.49
N LEU A 25 -4.30 0.23 24.03
CA LEU A 25 -3.54 1.40 24.47
C LEU A 25 -2.05 1.24 24.23
N ILE A 26 -1.33 2.35 24.32
CA ILE A 26 0.13 2.39 24.32
C ILE A 26 0.55 2.79 25.73
N ASP A 27 1.32 1.92 26.38
CA ASP A 27 1.97 2.24 27.65
C ASP A 27 3.22 3.08 27.39
N CYS A 28 3.18 4.33 27.87
CA CYS A 28 4.23 5.33 27.71
C CYS A 28 4.85 5.73 29.07
N GLY A 29 4.59 5.00 30.17
CA GLY A 29 4.95 5.44 31.53
C GLY A 29 6.40 5.18 31.96
N GLY A 30 7.06 6.20 32.55
CA GLY A 30 8.27 6.08 33.40
C GLY A 30 9.59 5.66 32.73
N ASP A 31 10.51 5.07 33.50
CA ASP A 31 11.79 4.43 33.07
C ASP A 31 11.60 3.21 32.13
N ASN A 32 10.35 2.93 31.71
CA ASN A 32 9.96 1.88 30.78
C ASN A 32 9.68 2.43 29.37
N ASP A 33 10.25 3.58 28.99
CA ASP A 33 10.43 3.89 27.57
C ASP A 33 11.37 2.83 27.00
N GLY A 34 10.83 1.69 26.58
CA GLY A 34 11.63 0.56 26.11
C GLY A 34 12.43 0.89 24.84
N GLY A 35 12.45 2.16 24.44
CA GLY A 35 13.12 2.71 23.30
C GLY A 35 12.50 2.21 22.01
N ILE A 36 13.05 2.73 20.92
CA ILE A 36 12.89 2.13 19.60
C ILE A 36 14.01 1.10 19.48
N PRO A 37 13.70 -0.21 19.38
CA PRO A 37 14.71 -1.21 19.09
C PRO A 37 15.44 -0.88 17.80
N PHE A 38 16.78 -0.91 17.90
CA PHE A 38 17.68 -0.55 16.81
C PHE A 38 18.71 -1.66 16.65
N THR A 39 18.70 -2.33 15.50
CA THR A 39 19.68 -3.37 15.16
C THR A 39 20.65 -2.87 14.09
N GLU A 40 21.87 -3.40 14.11
CA GLU A 40 22.88 -3.12 13.10
C GLU A 40 23.27 -4.44 12.43
N ALA A 41 23.33 -4.45 11.09
CA ALA A 41 23.68 -5.61 10.29
C ALA A 41 24.77 -5.26 9.26
N THR A 42 25.63 -6.22 8.95
CA THR A 42 26.56 -6.13 7.82
C THR A 42 26.03 -6.97 6.66
N VAL A 43 25.88 -6.37 5.49
CA VAL A 43 25.38 -7.03 4.28
C VAL A 43 26.56 -7.42 3.40
N ASN A 44 26.64 -8.72 3.09
CA ASN A 44 27.80 -9.32 2.44
C ASN A 44 27.90 -9.09 0.92
N CYS A 45 27.14 -8.16 0.36
CA CYS A 45 27.17 -7.72 -1.04
C CYS A 45 27.32 -6.19 -1.15
N SER A 46 27.38 -5.66 -2.38
CA SER A 46 27.31 -4.22 -2.61
C SER A 46 25.85 -3.73 -2.64
N LEU A 47 25.61 -2.46 -2.33
CA LEU A 47 24.28 -1.86 -2.41
C LEU A 47 23.73 -1.92 -3.85
N SER A 48 24.60 -1.76 -4.85
CA SER A 48 24.23 -1.87 -6.27
C SER A 48 23.63 -3.23 -6.61
N ASP A 49 24.13 -4.32 -6.02
CA ASP A 49 23.62 -5.68 -6.28
C ASP A 49 22.15 -5.82 -5.85
N VAL A 50 21.75 -5.09 -4.80
CA VAL A 50 20.38 -5.12 -4.27
C VAL A 50 19.44 -4.23 -5.07
N ILE A 51 19.85 -3.00 -5.40
CA ILE A 51 18.97 -2.04 -6.07
C ILE A 51 18.79 -2.30 -7.57
N GLN A 52 19.77 -2.95 -8.23
CA GLN A 52 19.67 -3.26 -9.65
C GLN A 52 18.76 -4.47 -9.92
N ASN A 53 18.75 -5.46 -9.01
CA ASN A 53 17.87 -6.62 -9.11
C ASN A 53 17.22 -6.93 -7.75
N PRO A 54 16.29 -6.08 -7.28
CA PRO A 54 15.69 -6.24 -5.97
C PRO A 54 14.79 -7.48 -5.96
N VAL A 55 15.09 -8.41 -5.05
CA VAL A 55 14.25 -9.58 -4.79
C VAL A 55 13.43 -9.30 -3.52
N PRO A 56 12.12 -9.05 -3.62
CA PRO A 56 11.31 -8.58 -2.49
C PRO A 56 11.42 -9.42 -1.21
N ALA A 57 11.48 -10.75 -1.34
CA ALA A 57 11.62 -11.66 -0.20
C ALA A 57 12.99 -11.55 0.49
N GLU A 58 14.05 -11.24 -0.25
CA GLU A 58 15.39 -11.04 0.30
C GLU A 58 15.50 -9.69 1.03
N LEU A 59 14.73 -8.68 0.62
CA LEU A 59 14.66 -7.39 1.30
C LEU A 59 14.12 -7.49 2.72
N ASN A 60 13.33 -8.53 3.05
CA ASN A 60 12.88 -8.77 4.42
C ASN A 60 14.05 -8.95 5.40
N LYS A 61 15.23 -9.39 4.94
CA LYS A 61 16.46 -9.51 5.75
C LYS A 61 17.07 -8.15 6.13
N LEU A 62 16.71 -7.09 5.41
CA LEU A 62 17.13 -5.72 5.71
C LEU A 62 16.26 -5.05 6.76
N LEU A 63 15.20 -5.73 7.22
CA LEU A 63 14.33 -5.28 8.30
C LEU A 63 14.64 -6.05 9.60
N PRO A 64 14.45 -5.41 10.77
CA PRO A 64 14.66 -6.06 12.06
C PRO A 64 13.63 -7.17 12.31
N PHE A 65 14.03 -8.22 13.04
CA PHE A 65 13.20 -9.36 13.47
C PHE A 65 12.50 -10.09 12.31
N PRO A 66 13.21 -10.93 11.53
CA PRO A 66 12.65 -11.61 10.34
C PRO A 66 11.52 -12.59 10.68
N GLU A 67 11.44 -13.06 11.93
CA GLU A 67 10.47 -14.02 12.41
C GLU A 67 9.51 -13.34 13.38
N LEU A 68 8.20 -13.58 13.21
CA LEU A 68 7.13 -13.09 14.06
C LEU A 68 7.21 -13.79 15.43
N ASP A 69 8.13 -13.36 16.28
CA ASP A 69 8.19 -13.82 17.67
C ASP A 69 7.04 -13.24 18.50
N ASP A 70 6.58 -14.02 19.48
CA ASP A 70 5.63 -13.63 20.51
C ASP A 70 6.17 -12.41 21.29
N GLY A 71 5.77 -11.21 20.86
CA GLY A 71 6.17 -9.94 21.47
C GLY A 71 6.48 -8.81 20.48
N ALA A 72 6.75 -9.12 19.20
CA ALA A 72 6.95 -8.11 18.16
C ALA A 72 5.69 -7.23 17.96
N ASP A 73 4.51 -7.82 18.18
CA ASP A 73 3.21 -7.18 18.08
C ASP A 73 2.96 -6.10 19.15
N GLU A 74 3.79 -6.05 20.20
CA GLU A 74 3.77 -5.04 21.26
C GLU A 74 4.68 -3.84 20.96
N ILE A 75 5.54 -3.91 19.94
CA ILE A 75 6.51 -2.86 19.65
C ILE A 75 5.99 -1.93 18.56
N PRO A 76 5.80 -0.63 18.87
CA PRO A 76 5.44 0.42 17.92
C PRO A 76 6.29 0.48 16.65
N LEU A 77 7.60 0.67 16.80
CA LEU A 77 8.53 0.96 15.72
C LEU A 77 9.84 0.21 15.98
N VAL A 78 10.40 -0.38 14.94
CA VAL A 78 11.72 -1.01 14.98
C VAL A 78 12.53 -0.58 13.76
N VAL A 79 13.83 -0.40 13.95
CA VAL A 79 14.76 0.08 12.92
C VAL A 79 15.94 -0.87 12.80
N GLN A 80 16.37 -1.15 11.57
CA GLN A 80 17.62 -1.85 11.28
C GLN A 80 18.50 -0.99 10.38
N PHE A 81 19.75 -0.82 10.77
CA PHE A 81 20.78 -0.16 9.99
C PHE A 81 21.68 -1.21 9.32
N ASN A 82 21.75 -1.17 7.99
CA ASN A 82 22.44 -2.17 7.18
C ASN A 82 23.65 -1.54 6.50
N ASN A 83 24.86 -1.99 6.88
CA ASN A 83 26.12 -1.57 6.25
C ASN A 83 26.50 -2.54 5.13
N PHE A 84 26.57 -2.06 3.90
CA PHE A 84 27.01 -2.85 2.74
C PHE A 84 28.54 -2.82 2.61
N LYS A 85 29.14 -3.87 2.04
CA LYS A 85 30.61 -3.96 1.84
C LYS A 85 31.19 -2.79 1.03
N CYS A 86 30.40 -2.20 0.15
CA CYS A 86 30.79 -1.04 -0.66
C CYS A 86 30.72 0.30 0.09
N GLY A 87 30.37 0.31 1.39
CA GLY A 87 30.11 1.51 2.18
C GLY A 87 28.70 2.09 1.99
N GLY A 88 27.86 1.46 1.16
CA GLY A 88 26.45 1.82 1.03
C GLY A 88 25.68 1.52 2.30
N ILE A 89 24.58 2.23 2.52
CA ILE A 89 23.75 2.13 3.72
C ILE A 89 22.31 1.79 3.30
N GLY A 90 21.68 0.86 4.02
CA GLY A 90 20.25 0.58 3.93
C GLY A 90 19.59 0.77 5.29
N ILE A 91 18.50 1.54 5.35
CA ILE A 91 17.71 1.73 6.58
C ILE A 91 16.40 0.96 6.43
N GLY A 92 16.23 -0.07 7.24
CA GLY A 92 15.00 -0.84 7.34
C GLY A 92 14.13 -0.31 8.48
N VAL A 93 12.86 -0.02 8.20
CA VAL A 93 11.90 0.48 9.20
C VAL A 93 10.66 -0.40 9.17
N ARG A 94 10.18 -0.82 10.36
CA ARG A 94 8.84 -1.41 10.51
C ARG A 94 8.09 -0.68 11.60
N LEU A 95 6.87 -0.24 11.31
CA LEU A 95 5.93 0.24 12.30
C LEU A 95 4.73 -0.70 12.38
N SER A 96 4.29 -0.94 13.60
CA SER A 96 3.00 -1.52 13.88
C SER A 96 1.90 -0.58 13.43
N HIS A 97 1.11 -1.01 12.46
CA HIS A 97 -0.02 -0.21 12.02
C HIS A 97 -1.18 -0.18 13.01
N LYS A 98 -1.07 -0.86 14.16
CA LYS A 98 -2.01 -0.64 15.27
C LYS A 98 -1.98 0.82 15.72
N ILE A 99 -0.85 1.50 15.52
CA ILE A 99 -0.63 2.86 16.04
C ILE A 99 -0.54 3.93 14.97
N GLY A 100 -0.30 3.60 13.69
CA GLY A 100 -0.17 4.61 12.64
C GLY A 100 -0.30 4.08 11.23
N ASP A 101 -0.83 4.93 10.34
CA ASP A 101 -0.90 4.68 8.90
C ASP A 101 0.36 5.20 8.16
N ALA A 102 0.39 5.07 6.83
CA ALA A 102 1.47 5.59 5.98
C ALA A 102 1.72 7.12 6.11
N SER A 103 0.82 7.88 6.72
CA SER A 103 1.04 9.32 7.00
C SER A 103 1.48 9.58 8.44
N SER A 104 1.28 8.62 9.32
CA SER A 104 1.82 8.62 10.70
C SER A 104 3.29 8.26 10.73
N LEU A 105 3.79 7.76 9.61
CA LEU A 105 5.08 7.13 9.50
C LEU A 105 5.49 7.26 8.05
N ASN A 106 6.76 7.47 7.77
CA ASN A 106 7.28 6.92 6.53
C ASN A 106 7.13 5.37 6.60
N LEU A 107 5.99 4.82 6.12
CA LEU A 107 5.62 3.39 5.76
C LEU A 107 4.61 2.59 6.66
N SER A 108 3.83 1.62 6.13
CA SER A 108 2.48 1.16 6.61
C SER A 108 2.30 -0.34 7.03
N GLY A 109 1.06 -0.85 7.27
CA GLY A 109 0.68 -2.22 7.73
C GLY A 109 -0.78 -2.57 8.17
N PHE A 110 -1.83 -2.46 7.35
CA PHE A 110 -3.21 -2.92 7.66
C PHE A 110 -3.36 -4.42 8.09
N LYS A 111 -4.33 -4.75 8.98
CA LYS A 111 -4.86 -6.13 9.23
C LYS A 111 -6.40 -6.11 9.20
N PRO A 112 -7.09 -6.71 8.22
CA PRO A 112 -8.48 -7.11 8.39
C PRO A 112 -8.52 -8.49 9.04
N THR A 113 -9.42 -8.68 10.00
CA THR A 113 -9.77 -10.00 10.53
C THR A 113 -10.50 -10.81 9.46
N THR A 114 -9.74 -11.48 8.60
CA THR A 114 -10.14 -12.71 7.92
C THR A 114 -9.02 -13.73 8.15
N GLY A 115 -9.38 -14.95 8.54
CA GLY A 115 -8.43 -15.95 9.03
C GLY A 115 -7.23 -16.14 8.10
N ILE A 116 -6.02 -16.11 8.65
CA ILE A 116 -4.79 -16.42 7.93
C ILE A 116 -4.88 -17.89 7.52
N ILE A 117 -5.28 -18.13 6.28
CA ILE A 117 -4.87 -19.33 5.57
C ILE A 117 -3.42 -19.08 5.18
N LYS A 118 -2.50 -19.98 5.54
CA LYS A 118 -1.13 -19.97 5.01
C LYS A 118 -1.20 -20.28 3.51
N GLU A 119 -1.45 -19.26 2.71
CA GLU A 119 -1.37 -19.34 1.25
C GLU A 119 0.06 -19.03 0.80
N ASN A 120 0.54 -19.69 -0.27
CA ASN A 120 1.81 -19.36 -0.92
C ASN A 120 1.68 -17.98 -1.61
N ILE A 121 1.86 -16.92 -0.84
CA ILE A 121 1.87 -15.54 -1.33
C ILE A 121 3.30 -15.15 -1.69
N ILE A 122 3.48 -14.64 -2.90
CA ILE A 122 4.74 -14.08 -3.36
C ILE A 122 4.58 -12.61 -3.71
N THR A 123 5.68 -11.87 -3.61
CA THR A 123 5.72 -10.44 -3.93
C THR A 123 6.59 -10.21 -5.15
N LYS A 124 6.06 -9.46 -6.13
CA LYS A 124 6.82 -8.98 -7.29
C LYS A 124 6.75 -7.47 -7.37
N ARG A 125 7.83 -6.88 -7.86
CA ARG A 125 7.96 -5.45 -8.12
C ARG A 125 7.89 -5.23 -9.62
N PHE A 126 6.94 -4.40 -10.06
CA PHE A 126 6.78 -3.98 -11.44
C PHE A 126 7.06 -2.48 -11.53
N ALA A 127 8.10 -2.09 -12.27
CA ALA A 127 8.49 -0.69 -12.42
C ALA A 127 7.87 -0.08 -13.68
N PHE A 128 7.15 1.03 -13.53
CA PHE A 128 6.53 1.75 -14.62
C PHE A 128 7.23 3.09 -14.82
N SER A 129 7.76 3.31 -16.02
CA SER A 129 8.42 4.56 -16.38
C SER A 129 7.42 5.72 -16.41
N ALA A 130 7.93 6.94 -16.26
CA ALA A 130 7.12 8.15 -16.36
C ALA A 130 6.36 8.23 -17.70
N SER A 131 7.01 7.88 -18.81
CA SER A 131 6.39 7.89 -20.14
C SER A 131 5.25 6.88 -20.24
N LYS A 132 5.39 5.68 -19.67
CA LYS A 132 4.32 4.68 -19.71
C LYS A 132 3.12 5.09 -18.87
N ILE A 133 3.36 5.67 -17.70
CA ILE A 133 2.27 6.22 -16.87
C ILE A 133 1.54 7.34 -17.61
N GLU A 134 2.27 8.23 -18.29
CA GLU A 134 1.65 9.30 -19.07
C GLU A 134 0.86 8.77 -20.27
N GLU A 135 1.30 7.69 -20.91
CA GLU A 135 0.55 6.96 -21.94
C GLU A 135 -0.78 6.44 -21.38
N PHE A 136 -0.78 5.77 -20.23
CA PHE A 136 -2.02 5.33 -19.58
C PHE A 136 -2.95 6.48 -19.25
N ARG A 137 -2.41 7.59 -18.73
CA ARG A 137 -3.21 8.78 -18.42
C ARG A 137 -3.83 9.39 -19.67
N ALA A 138 -3.12 9.40 -20.79
CA ALA A 138 -3.66 9.89 -22.06
C ALA A 138 -4.74 8.93 -22.59
N LYS A 139 -4.46 7.63 -22.59
CA LYS A 139 -5.35 6.55 -23.05
C LYS A 139 -6.68 6.53 -22.28
N TYR A 140 -6.65 6.73 -20.96
CA TYR A 140 -7.85 6.66 -20.11
C TYR A 140 -8.51 8.03 -19.84
N THR A 141 -8.20 9.05 -20.65
CA THR A 141 -8.87 10.35 -20.55
C THR A 141 -10.19 10.31 -21.30
N ASP A 142 -11.27 10.76 -20.64
CA ASP A 142 -12.57 10.95 -21.28
C ASP A 142 -12.47 12.00 -22.39
N GLN A 143 -12.79 11.59 -23.61
CA GLN A 143 -12.89 12.50 -24.77
C GLN A 143 -14.34 12.91 -25.06
N SER A 144 -15.31 12.36 -24.33
CA SER A 144 -16.75 12.48 -24.64
C SER A 144 -17.48 13.63 -23.95
N PHE A 145 -16.87 14.31 -22.97
CA PHE A 145 -17.48 15.45 -22.25
C PHE A 145 -16.61 16.71 -22.27
N GLU A 146 -17.25 17.88 -22.30
CA GLU A 146 -16.63 19.23 -22.28
C GLU A 146 -15.75 19.48 -21.03
N ASN A 147 -15.85 18.64 -20.00
CA ASN A 147 -15.00 18.67 -18.80
C ASN A 147 -13.95 17.56 -18.82
N LEU A 148 -12.88 17.77 -19.61
CA LEU A 148 -11.68 16.92 -19.65
C LEU A 148 -11.10 16.70 -18.24
N LYS A 149 -11.40 15.56 -17.60
CA LYS A 149 -10.83 15.21 -16.29
C LYS A 149 -9.81 14.09 -16.41
N ARG A 150 -8.60 14.48 -16.81
CA ARG A 150 -7.43 13.60 -16.92
C ARG A 150 -7.21 12.75 -15.64
N PRO A 151 -6.97 11.44 -15.75
CA PRO A 151 -6.58 10.60 -14.62
C PRO A 151 -5.29 11.08 -13.96
N SER A 152 -5.17 10.87 -12.64
CA SER A 152 -3.90 10.93 -11.93
C SER A 152 -3.03 9.72 -12.28
N ARG A 153 -1.73 9.78 -11.93
CA ARG A 153 -0.80 8.66 -12.13
C ARG A 153 -1.28 7.38 -11.44
N VAL A 154 -1.76 7.52 -10.20
CA VAL A 154 -2.31 6.41 -9.39
C VAL A 154 -3.59 5.88 -10.02
N GLU A 155 -4.55 6.73 -10.38
CA GLU A 155 -5.82 6.30 -11.01
C GLU A 155 -5.58 5.51 -12.31
N ALA A 156 -4.69 6.02 -13.18
CA ALA A 156 -4.41 5.37 -14.45
C ALA A 156 -3.73 4.00 -14.25
N LEU A 157 -2.73 3.91 -13.37
CA LEU A 157 -2.05 2.65 -13.09
C LEU A 157 -2.96 1.66 -12.36
N SER A 158 -3.81 2.13 -11.43
CA SER A 158 -4.83 1.30 -10.77
C SER A 158 -5.75 0.64 -11.79
N ALA A 159 -6.22 1.39 -12.79
CA ALA A 159 -7.12 0.86 -13.81
C ALA A 159 -6.43 -0.15 -14.74
N PHE A 160 -5.20 0.14 -15.15
CA PHE A 160 -4.40 -0.79 -15.93
C PHE A 160 -4.18 -2.11 -15.18
N LEU A 161 -3.67 -2.05 -13.94
CA LEU A 161 -3.38 -3.25 -13.15
C LEU A 161 -4.64 -4.02 -12.75
N TRP A 162 -5.76 -3.33 -12.52
CA TRP A 162 -7.06 -3.96 -12.31
C TRP A 162 -7.44 -4.86 -13.49
N SER A 163 -7.30 -4.36 -14.73
CA SER A 163 -7.64 -5.16 -15.92
C SER A 163 -6.81 -6.44 -15.98
N ARG A 164 -5.51 -6.36 -15.68
CA ARG A 164 -4.58 -7.49 -15.66
C ARG A 164 -4.91 -8.47 -14.54
N PHE A 165 -5.24 -7.95 -13.36
CA PHE A 165 -5.66 -8.74 -12.21
C PHE A 165 -6.96 -9.52 -12.49
N VAL A 166 -7.98 -8.88 -13.05
CA VAL A 166 -9.22 -9.57 -13.41
C VAL A 166 -8.94 -10.66 -14.44
N ALA A 167 -8.10 -10.38 -15.45
CA ALA A 167 -7.69 -11.36 -16.45
C ALA A 167 -6.96 -12.56 -15.82
N SER A 168 -6.05 -12.35 -14.86
CA SER A 168 -5.34 -13.45 -14.18
C SER A 168 -6.28 -14.32 -13.32
N LYS A 169 -7.37 -13.73 -12.82
CA LYS A 169 -8.36 -14.41 -11.95
C LYS A 169 -9.48 -15.09 -12.72
N LYS A 170 -9.66 -14.84 -14.02
CA LYS A 170 -10.66 -15.54 -14.83
C LYS A 170 -10.43 -17.05 -14.73
N LYS A 171 -11.44 -17.76 -14.23
CA LYS A 171 -11.52 -19.23 -14.25
C LYS A 171 -12.62 -19.61 -15.24
N GLU A 172 -12.52 -20.80 -15.82
CA GLU A 172 -13.64 -21.39 -16.54
C GLU A 172 -14.86 -21.46 -15.61
N VAL A 173 -16.02 -21.04 -16.13
CA VAL A 173 -17.28 -21.10 -15.39
C VAL A 173 -17.67 -22.57 -15.24
N LEU A 174 -17.32 -23.16 -14.09
CA LEU A 174 -17.70 -24.52 -13.76
C LEU A 174 -19.08 -24.51 -13.08
N PRO A 175 -20.00 -25.40 -13.47
CA PRO A 175 -21.30 -25.52 -12.82
C PRO A 175 -21.14 -25.80 -11.32
N GLY A 176 -21.76 -24.97 -10.47
CA GLY A 176 -21.76 -25.13 -9.01
C GLY A 176 -20.68 -24.33 -8.25
N VAL A 177 -19.85 -23.55 -8.94
CA VAL A 177 -18.96 -22.56 -8.30
C VAL A 177 -19.73 -21.24 -8.12
N ALA A 178 -19.63 -20.63 -6.93
CA ALA A 178 -20.26 -19.34 -6.65
C ALA A 178 -19.75 -18.26 -7.62
N ASP A 179 -20.66 -17.38 -8.07
CA ASP A 179 -20.28 -16.21 -8.86
C ASP A 179 -19.25 -15.37 -8.11
N ARG A 180 -18.34 -14.71 -8.85
CA ARG A 180 -17.29 -13.88 -8.25
C ARG A 180 -17.67 -12.42 -8.31
N VAL A 181 -17.58 -11.74 -7.17
CA VAL A 181 -17.78 -10.31 -7.07
C VAL A 181 -16.43 -9.65 -6.89
N TYR A 182 -15.95 -9.04 -7.97
CA TYR A 182 -14.67 -8.33 -7.99
C TYR A 182 -14.84 -6.94 -7.39
N MET A 183 -13.91 -6.53 -6.54
CA MET A 183 -13.93 -5.20 -5.91
C MET A 183 -12.54 -4.57 -5.85
N VAL A 184 -12.51 -3.25 -5.97
CA VAL A 184 -11.31 -2.43 -5.79
C VAL A 184 -11.42 -1.66 -4.49
N LEU A 185 -10.43 -1.83 -3.61
CA LEU A 185 -10.36 -1.17 -2.31
C LEU A 185 -9.26 -0.10 -2.35
N HIS A 186 -9.60 1.13 -2.01
CA HIS A 186 -8.65 2.25 -1.93
C HIS A 186 -8.57 2.80 -0.50
N ALA A 187 -7.35 2.96 0.02
CA ALA A 187 -7.12 3.70 1.26
C ALA A 187 -7.21 5.22 1.00
N VAL A 188 -8.12 5.89 1.72
CA VAL A 188 -8.38 7.33 1.61
C VAL A 188 -7.89 8.03 2.88
N ASN A 189 -6.92 8.94 2.73
CA ASN A 189 -6.43 9.77 3.84
C ASN A 189 -7.54 10.72 4.33
N LEU A 190 -7.89 10.63 5.61
CA LEU A 190 -8.94 11.44 6.24
C LEU A 190 -8.44 12.80 6.73
N ARG A 191 -7.13 12.98 6.96
CA ARG A 191 -6.55 14.25 7.46
C ARG A 191 -7.06 15.51 6.73
N PRO A 192 -7.04 15.58 5.38
CA PRO A 192 -7.52 16.76 4.66
C PRO A 192 -9.04 16.93 4.69
N ARG A 193 -9.79 15.95 5.21
CA ARG A 193 -11.25 15.90 5.23
C ARG A 193 -11.86 16.23 6.59
N PHE A 194 -11.04 16.49 7.61
CA PHE A 194 -11.51 17.09 8.87
C PHE A 194 -11.87 18.57 8.68
N GLU A 195 -12.71 19.11 9.58
CA GLU A 195 -12.98 20.54 9.67
C GLU A 195 -12.65 21.07 11.07
N PRO A 196 -11.54 21.82 11.24
CA PRO A 196 -10.52 22.16 10.23
C PRO A 196 -9.66 20.94 9.80
N PRO A 197 -9.00 20.97 8.62
CA PRO A 197 -8.10 19.90 8.19
C PRO A 197 -7.01 19.63 9.21
N LEU A 198 -6.71 18.36 9.46
CA LEU A 198 -5.61 17.98 10.34
C LEU A 198 -4.26 18.21 9.64
N PRO A 199 -3.21 18.57 10.40
CA PRO A 199 -1.85 18.60 9.87
C PRO A 199 -1.46 17.26 9.21
N GLU A 200 -0.63 17.33 8.18
CA GLU A 200 -0.15 16.14 7.47
C GLU A 200 0.58 15.16 8.41
N TYR A 201 1.32 15.70 9.38
CA TYR A 201 2.07 14.97 10.40
C TYR A 201 1.23 14.51 11.60
N SER A 202 -0.10 14.61 11.56
CA SER A 202 -0.96 14.04 12.60
C SER A 202 -0.73 12.54 12.70
N PHE A 203 -0.22 12.07 13.83
CA PHE A 203 0.06 10.67 14.09
C PHE A 203 -1.24 9.87 14.36
N GLY A 204 -1.31 8.65 13.86
CA GLY A 204 -2.45 7.74 14.07
C GLY A 204 -3.09 7.26 12.77
N ASN A 205 -3.82 6.15 12.85
CA ASN A 205 -4.61 5.66 11.73
C ASN A 205 -5.78 6.60 11.42
N LEU A 206 -5.61 7.46 10.41
CA LEU A 206 -6.59 8.44 9.97
C LEU A 206 -6.85 8.24 8.47
N TYR A 207 -7.34 7.04 8.14
CA TYR A 207 -7.76 6.68 6.79
C TYR A 207 -9.08 5.90 6.83
N ARG A 208 -9.78 5.84 5.69
CA ARG A 208 -10.93 4.97 5.47
C ARG A 208 -10.76 4.20 4.17
N ILE A 209 -11.29 2.99 4.10
CA ILE A 209 -11.35 2.23 2.86
C ILE A 209 -12.58 2.68 2.06
N ALA A 210 -12.36 3.13 0.83
CA ALA A 210 -13.39 3.28 -0.18
C ALA A 210 -13.49 1.97 -0.98
N VAL A 211 -14.70 1.41 -1.05
CA VAL A 211 -14.98 0.18 -1.80
C VAL A 211 -15.63 0.56 -3.13
N THR A 212 -15.08 0.04 -4.22
CA THR A 212 -15.66 0.13 -5.55
C THR A 212 -15.99 -1.28 -6.01
N VAL A 213 -17.24 -1.55 -6.36
CA VAL A 213 -17.64 -2.78 -7.04
C VAL A 213 -17.88 -2.40 -8.50
N PRO A 214 -16.92 -2.66 -9.41
CA PRO A 214 -17.05 -2.23 -10.79
C PRO A 214 -18.25 -2.92 -11.45
N SER A 215 -18.98 -2.18 -12.27
CA SER A 215 -20.01 -2.79 -13.11
C SER A 215 -19.38 -3.83 -14.03
N THR A 216 -20.12 -4.92 -14.32
CA THR A 216 -19.69 -5.90 -15.32
C THR A 216 -19.34 -5.18 -16.61
N VAL A 217 -18.16 -5.48 -17.17
CA VAL A 217 -17.77 -5.00 -18.50
C VAL A 217 -18.87 -5.44 -19.46
N GLU A 218 -19.54 -4.49 -20.10
CA GLU A 218 -20.50 -4.82 -21.16
C GLU A 218 -19.71 -5.43 -22.32
N ASP A 219 -20.25 -6.44 -22.99
CA ASP A 219 -19.52 -7.19 -24.04
C ASP A 219 -19.05 -6.31 -25.22
N ASP A 220 -19.56 -5.07 -25.33
CA ASP A 220 -19.20 -4.07 -26.34
C ASP A 220 -18.21 -2.98 -25.87
N ASP A 221 -17.81 -2.94 -24.59
CA ASP A 221 -16.80 -1.97 -24.13
C ASP A 221 -15.40 -2.34 -24.65
N ASP A 222 -14.74 -1.39 -25.33
CA ASP A 222 -13.30 -1.50 -25.52
C ASP A 222 -12.54 -1.32 -24.17
N GLN A 223 -11.26 -1.71 -24.15
CA GLN A 223 -10.44 -1.63 -22.94
C GLN A 223 -10.32 -0.20 -22.37
N GLU A 224 -10.45 0.85 -23.20
CA GLU A 224 -10.29 2.24 -22.81
C GLU A 224 -11.53 2.74 -22.09
N GLN A 225 -12.71 2.44 -22.64
CA GLN A 225 -14.01 2.76 -22.06
C GLN A 225 -14.18 2.04 -20.72
N ALA A 226 -13.80 0.76 -20.64
CA ALA A 226 -13.83 0.01 -19.38
C ALA A 226 -12.91 0.63 -18.30
N ALA A 227 -11.69 1.04 -18.69
CA ALA A 227 -10.76 1.70 -17.78
C ALA A 227 -11.27 3.07 -17.31
N TYR A 228 -11.84 3.86 -18.24
CA TYR A 228 -12.45 5.14 -17.91
C TYR A 228 -13.62 4.99 -16.93
N ARG A 229 -14.54 4.05 -17.21
CA ARG A 229 -15.70 3.74 -16.37
C ARG A 229 -15.26 3.34 -14.96
N LEU A 230 -14.24 2.48 -14.85
CA LEU A 230 -13.66 2.12 -13.56
C LEU A 230 -13.11 3.35 -12.82
N ILE A 231 -12.35 4.22 -13.49
CA ILE A 231 -11.81 5.44 -12.89
C ILE A 231 -12.94 6.35 -12.38
N ALA A 232 -14.03 6.49 -13.14
CA ALA A 232 -15.19 7.25 -12.71
C ALA A 232 -15.82 6.65 -11.43
N GLN A 233 -16.02 5.33 -11.39
CA GLN A 233 -16.57 4.62 -10.22
C GLN A 233 -15.65 4.70 -8.99
N MET A 234 -14.33 4.61 -9.19
CA MET A 234 -13.34 4.80 -8.11
C MET A 234 -13.38 6.24 -7.58
N ARG A 235 -13.50 7.24 -8.46
CA ARG A 235 -13.66 8.64 -8.04
C ARG A 235 -14.92 8.86 -7.24
N GLU A 236 -16.03 8.27 -7.67
CA GLU A 236 -17.30 8.34 -6.96
C GLU A 236 -17.18 7.75 -5.56
N SER A 237 -16.66 6.52 -5.42
CA SER A 237 -16.52 5.86 -4.12
C SER A 237 -15.59 6.63 -3.16
N ILE A 238 -14.48 7.17 -3.66
CA ILE A 238 -13.56 8.02 -2.89
C ILE A 238 -14.22 9.36 -2.52
N SER A 239 -15.11 9.90 -3.36
CA SER A 239 -15.79 11.17 -3.10
C SER A 239 -16.82 11.04 -1.97
N ARG A 240 -17.44 9.86 -1.79
CA ARG A 240 -18.39 9.60 -0.69
C ARG A 240 -17.76 9.69 0.71
N VAL A 241 -16.45 9.50 0.82
CA VAL A 241 -15.71 9.65 2.08
C VAL A 241 -15.41 11.12 2.35
N ASP A 242 -16.37 12.03 2.24
CA ASP A 242 -16.15 13.47 2.32
C ASP A 242 -16.03 14.00 3.76
N LYS A 243 -16.14 15.32 3.93
CA LYS A 243 -16.07 15.98 5.24
C LYS A 243 -17.30 15.68 6.10
N GLU A 244 -18.48 15.54 5.50
CA GLU A 244 -19.70 15.17 6.21
C GLU A 244 -19.59 13.73 6.72
N TYR A 245 -18.99 12.84 5.92
CA TYR A 245 -18.66 11.47 6.33
C TYR A 245 -17.74 11.45 7.57
N VAL A 246 -16.66 12.26 7.56
CA VAL A 246 -15.76 12.37 8.73
C VAL A 246 -16.49 12.90 9.95
N LYS A 247 -17.34 13.91 9.79
CA LYS A 247 -18.14 14.46 10.90
C LYS A 247 -19.05 13.39 11.52
N LYS A 248 -19.78 12.65 10.69
CA LYS A 248 -20.62 11.53 11.15
C LYS A 248 -19.80 10.45 11.87
N LEU A 249 -18.59 10.14 11.40
CA LEU A 249 -17.69 9.20 12.08
C LEU A 249 -17.34 9.68 13.50
N GLN A 250 -17.09 10.98 13.69
CA GLN A 250 -16.76 11.55 15.00
C GLN A 250 -17.96 11.49 15.98
N GLU A 251 -19.18 11.60 15.47
CA GLU A 251 -20.42 11.58 16.26
C GLU A 251 -20.83 10.16 16.73
N ARG A 252 -19.96 9.15 16.55
CA ARG A 252 -20.23 7.72 16.86
C ARG A 252 -21.48 7.18 16.15
N SER A 253 -21.72 7.64 14.94
CA SER A 253 -22.79 7.12 14.08
C SER A 253 -22.59 5.64 13.74
N GLU A 254 -23.66 4.99 13.27
CA GLU A 254 -23.66 3.59 12.83
C GLU A 254 -22.90 3.37 11.50
N LEU A 255 -22.15 4.35 10.99
CA LEU A 255 -21.41 4.26 9.72
C LEU A 255 -20.48 3.05 9.60
N HIS A 256 -19.94 2.54 10.72
CA HIS A 256 -19.18 1.30 10.67
C HIS A 256 -20.08 0.07 10.49
N LEU A 257 -21.24 0.04 11.13
CA LEU A 257 -22.25 -1.01 10.92
C LEU A 257 -22.82 -0.95 9.51
N ASP A 258 -23.11 0.25 8.98
CA ASP A 258 -23.57 0.44 7.59
C ASP A 258 -22.56 -0.15 6.60
N PHE A 259 -21.27 0.14 6.80
CA PHE A 259 -20.21 -0.46 6.01
C PHE A 259 -20.15 -1.98 6.13
N LEU A 260 -20.29 -2.54 7.34
CA LEU A 260 -20.31 -3.99 7.52
C LEU A 260 -21.52 -4.63 6.84
N ASN A 261 -22.69 -4.01 6.91
CA ASN A 261 -23.90 -4.46 6.24
C ASN A 261 -23.73 -4.45 4.71
N GLU A 262 -23.15 -3.38 4.14
CA GLU A 262 -22.81 -3.31 2.72
C GLU A 262 -21.88 -4.47 2.31
N MET A 263 -20.86 -4.77 3.11
CA MET A 263 -19.94 -5.88 2.83
C MET A 263 -20.63 -7.25 2.90
N VAL A 264 -21.57 -7.43 3.83
CA VAL A 264 -22.41 -8.64 3.91
C VAL A 264 -23.30 -8.77 2.67
N GLU A 265 -23.94 -7.68 2.24
CA GLU A 265 -24.75 -7.68 1.02
C GLU A 265 -23.94 -8.02 -0.23
N ILE A 266 -22.71 -7.51 -0.34
CA ILE A 266 -21.80 -7.85 -1.43
C ILE A 266 -21.39 -9.32 -1.36
N SER A 267 -21.08 -9.83 -0.16
CA SER A 267 -20.75 -11.26 0.03
C SER A 267 -21.91 -12.19 -0.32
N ASN A 268 -23.16 -11.74 -0.16
CA ASN A 268 -24.34 -12.52 -0.54
C ASN A 268 -24.51 -12.65 -2.05
N ARG A 269 -23.87 -11.79 -2.85
CA ARG A 269 -23.89 -11.87 -4.32
C ARG A 269 -22.90 -12.89 -4.88
N GLY A 270 -21.89 -13.32 -4.10
CA GLY A 270 -20.88 -14.26 -4.55
C GLY A 270 -19.56 -14.23 -3.77
N GLU A 271 -18.58 -15.02 -4.22
CA GLU A 271 -17.21 -15.01 -3.70
C GLU A 271 -16.58 -13.63 -3.93
N MET A 272 -16.27 -12.91 -2.85
CA MET A 272 -15.62 -11.62 -2.93
C MET A 272 -14.15 -11.76 -3.31
N VAL A 273 -13.75 -11.12 -4.41
CA VAL A 273 -12.35 -11.07 -4.86
C VAL A 273 -11.90 -9.62 -4.83
N SER A 274 -11.14 -9.26 -3.79
CA SER A 274 -10.64 -7.89 -3.61
C SER A 274 -9.30 -7.65 -4.28
N PHE A 275 -9.14 -6.44 -4.84
CA PHE A 275 -7.89 -5.86 -5.30
C PHE A 275 -7.62 -4.60 -4.48
N ASN A 276 -6.64 -4.67 -3.59
CA ASN A 276 -6.40 -3.65 -2.56
C ASN A 276 -5.25 -2.75 -3.01
N ILE A 277 -5.53 -1.46 -3.16
CA ILE A 277 -4.56 -0.48 -3.63
C ILE A 277 -4.23 0.48 -2.49
N THR A 278 -2.94 0.56 -2.16
CA THR A 278 -2.40 1.55 -1.23
C THR A 278 -1.32 2.34 -1.96
N SER A 279 -1.44 3.67 -1.94
CA SER A 279 -0.49 4.57 -2.60
C SER A 279 0.34 5.32 -1.59
N LEU A 280 1.65 5.13 -1.65
CA LEU A 280 2.66 5.94 -0.96
C LEU A 280 3.31 6.96 -1.92
N CYS A 281 2.76 7.15 -3.11
CA CYS A 281 3.18 8.23 -4.00
C CYS A 281 2.94 9.61 -3.35
N ARG A 282 3.87 10.54 -3.57
CA ARG A 282 3.97 11.89 -2.99
C ARG A 282 4.29 11.95 -1.49
N PHE A 283 4.54 10.81 -0.85
CA PHE A 283 5.12 10.82 0.49
C PHE A 283 6.59 11.25 0.39
N PRO A 284 7.13 12.00 1.38
CA PRO A 284 8.48 12.54 1.36
C PRO A 284 9.56 11.47 1.65
N LEU A 285 9.38 10.25 1.14
CA LEU A 285 10.29 9.12 1.29
C LEU A 285 11.69 9.45 0.77
N TYR A 286 11.77 10.04 -0.42
CA TYR A 286 13.05 10.45 -1.04
C TYR A 286 13.61 11.77 -0.50
N GLU A 287 12.88 12.48 0.36
CA GLU A 287 13.34 13.73 0.97
C GLU A 287 14.04 13.51 2.32
N SER A 288 14.09 12.26 2.80
CA SER A 288 14.68 11.91 4.09
C SER A 288 16.22 11.98 4.05
N ASP A 289 16.81 13.01 4.65
CA ASP A 289 18.25 13.19 4.73
C ASP A 289 18.73 13.25 6.19
N PHE A 290 19.51 12.25 6.60
CA PHE A 290 20.07 12.13 7.95
C PHE A 290 21.47 12.79 8.08
N GLY A 291 21.85 13.65 7.13
CA GLY A 291 23.13 14.36 7.09
C GLY A 291 24.19 13.73 6.17
N TRP A 292 23.85 12.63 5.49
CA TRP A 292 24.73 11.94 4.53
C TRP A 292 24.11 11.81 3.13
N GLY A 293 23.05 12.57 2.86
CA GLY A 293 22.37 12.61 1.58
C GLY A 293 21.04 11.85 1.57
N LYS A 294 20.25 12.15 0.54
CA LYS A 294 18.93 11.58 0.28
C LYS A 294 19.00 10.12 -0.20
N PRO A 295 17.92 9.33 -0.07
CA PRO A 295 17.89 7.95 -0.51
C PRO A 295 18.04 7.87 -2.04
N VAL A 296 18.88 6.95 -2.50
CA VAL A 296 19.00 6.64 -3.95
C VAL A 296 17.88 5.74 -4.44
N TRP A 297 17.24 5.01 -3.52
CA TRP A 297 16.11 4.11 -3.79
C TRP A 297 15.31 3.88 -2.52
N VAL A 298 13.98 3.79 -2.67
CA VAL A 298 13.04 3.43 -1.61
C VAL A 298 12.20 2.28 -2.15
N GLY A 299 12.08 1.20 -1.38
CA GLY A 299 11.30 0.02 -1.75
C GLY A 299 10.45 -0.51 -0.60
N SER A 300 9.66 -1.54 -0.91
CA SER A 300 8.91 -2.31 0.07
C SER A 300 9.52 -3.70 0.25
N VAL A 301 8.96 -4.49 1.14
CA VAL A 301 9.33 -5.89 1.36
C VAL A 301 8.19 -6.82 0.98
N SER A 302 8.44 -8.13 1.04
CA SER A 302 7.37 -9.10 0.85
C SER A 302 6.36 -9.04 1.99
N LEU A 303 5.07 -8.97 1.62
CA LEU A 303 3.96 -8.93 2.56
C LEU A 303 3.12 -10.22 2.46
N PRO A 304 2.67 -10.79 3.58
CA PRO A 304 1.91 -12.05 3.60
C PRO A 304 0.41 -11.86 3.31
N PHE A 305 0.05 -10.87 2.48
CA PHE A 305 -1.35 -10.51 2.20
C PHE A 305 -1.64 -10.65 0.71
N SER A 306 -2.66 -11.43 0.37
CA SER A 306 -3.04 -11.67 -1.02
C SER A 306 -3.79 -10.47 -1.61
N ASN A 307 -3.56 -10.21 -2.89
CA ASN A 307 -4.17 -9.14 -3.68
C ASN A 307 -3.96 -7.72 -3.10
N VAL A 308 -2.81 -7.46 -2.48
CA VAL A 308 -2.41 -6.13 -2.01
C VAL A 308 -1.33 -5.56 -2.92
N VAL A 309 -1.58 -4.34 -3.41
CA VAL A 309 -0.68 -3.59 -4.29
C VAL A 309 -0.28 -2.28 -3.62
N GLY A 310 1.02 -2.12 -3.38
CA GLY A 310 1.62 -0.87 -2.89
C GLY A 310 2.25 -0.08 -4.03
N PHE A 311 1.90 1.20 -4.17
CA PHE A 311 2.57 2.10 -5.11
C PHE A 311 3.58 2.99 -4.40
N ILE A 312 4.80 3.03 -4.91
CA ILE A 312 5.89 3.89 -4.42
C ILE A 312 6.42 4.68 -5.62
N ASP A 313 6.71 5.97 -5.43
CA ASP A 313 7.33 6.75 -6.50
C ASP A 313 8.74 6.24 -6.80
N THR A 314 9.13 6.30 -8.08
CA THR A 314 10.56 6.16 -8.43
C THR A 314 11.34 7.38 -7.94
N VAL A 315 12.67 7.27 -7.82
CA VAL A 315 13.55 8.41 -7.46
C VAL A 315 13.38 9.63 -8.38
N SER A 316 12.93 9.43 -9.62
CA SER A 316 12.63 10.51 -10.57
C SER A 316 11.34 11.30 -10.25
N GLY A 317 10.51 10.81 -9.33
CA GLY A 317 9.23 11.38 -8.91
C GLY A 317 8.05 11.16 -9.87
N ASN A 318 8.30 10.75 -11.12
CA ASN A 318 7.26 10.64 -12.14
C ASN A 318 6.89 9.18 -12.48
N GLY A 319 7.84 8.25 -12.39
CA GLY A 319 7.59 6.80 -12.47
C GLY A 319 6.98 6.25 -11.16
N ILE A 320 6.40 5.04 -11.22
CA ILE A 320 5.83 4.32 -10.06
C ILE A 320 6.35 2.89 -10.06
N GLU A 321 6.78 2.39 -8.90
CA GLU A 321 6.97 0.97 -8.65
C GLU A 321 5.71 0.39 -7.98
N ALA A 322 5.14 -0.66 -8.57
CA ALA A 322 4.03 -1.41 -8.02
C ALA A 322 4.54 -2.70 -7.35
N TRP A 323 4.29 -2.82 -6.06
CA TRP A 323 4.65 -3.98 -5.22
C TRP A 323 3.42 -4.84 -5.04
N MET A 324 3.30 -5.90 -5.84
CA MET A 324 2.12 -6.76 -5.93
C MET A 324 2.34 -8.03 -5.11
N ASN A 325 1.45 -8.28 -4.16
CA ASN A 325 1.43 -9.48 -3.32
C ASN A 325 0.26 -10.34 -3.77
N MET A 326 0.53 -11.52 -4.31
CA MET A 326 -0.49 -12.40 -4.90
C MET A 326 -0.18 -13.85 -4.55
N LYS A 327 -1.17 -14.74 -4.68
CA LYS A 327 -0.89 -16.18 -4.72
C LYS A 327 0.05 -16.49 -5.88
N GLU A 328 0.95 -17.43 -5.68
CA GLU A 328 1.93 -17.87 -6.68
C GLU A 328 1.30 -18.19 -8.04
N GLU A 329 0.16 -18.89 -8.05
CA GLU A 329 -0.59 -19.24 -9.27
C GLU A 329 -1.12 -18.03 -10.05
N ASP A 330 -1.53 -16.97 -9.35
CA ASP A 330 -2.07 -15.77 -9.98
C ASP A 330 -0.94 -14.85 -10.45
N MET A 331 0.15 -14.78 -9.66
CA MET A 331 1.34 -14.05 -10.06
C MET A 331 1.97 -14.65 -11.31
N ALA A 332 2.05 -15.98 -11.41
CA ALA A 332 2.60 -16.66 -12.58
C ALA A 332 1.87 -16.27 -13.88
N LYS A 333 0.56 -16.03 -13.81
CA LYS A 333 -0.24 -15.55 -14.96
C LYS A 333 0.06 -14.08 -15.29
N LEU A 334 0.27 -13.24 -14.28
CA LEU A 334 0.65 -11.84 -14.48
C LEU A 334 2.05 -11.72 -15.08
N GLU A 335 3.00 -12.54 -14.64
CA GLU A 335 4.39 -12.51 -15.12
C GLU A 335 4.53 -12.89 -16.60
N VAL A 336 3.54 -13.59 -17.17
CA VAL A 336 3.49 -13.94 -18.60
C VAL A 336 2.47 -13.09 -19.39
N ASP A 337 1.80 -12.13 -18.75
CA ASP A 337 0.86 -11.23 -19.42
C ASP A 337 1.62 -10.23 -20.31
N GLU A 338 1.41 -10.31 -21.62
CA GLU A 338 2.16 -9.51 -22.60
C GLU A 338 1.96 -8.00 -22.40
N GLU A 339 0.76 -7.55 -22.03
CA GLU A 339 0.49 -6.13 -21.80
C GLU A 339 1.25 -5.61 -20.57
N LEU A 340 1.33 -6.39 -19.49
CA LEU A 340 2.09 -6.06 -18.29
C LEU A 340 3.60 -6.07 -18.56
N ILE A 341 4.10 -7.07 -19.29
CA ILE A 341 5.52 -7.13 -19.69
C ILE A 341 5.88 -5.90 -20.52
N LEU A 342 5.09 -5.56 -21.55
CA LEU A 342 5.33 -4.40 -22.41
C LEU A 342 5.20 -3.06 -21.67
N ALA A 343 4.41 -3.01 -20.59
CA ALA A 343 4.23 -1.81 -19.80
C ALA A 343 5.32 -1.58 -18.75
N THR A 344 6.09 -2.60 -18.42
CA THR A 344 7.11 -2.50 -17.37
C THR A 344 8.47 -2.18 -17.97
N ALA A 345 9.24 -1.35 -17.27
CA ALA A 345 10.62 -1.11 -17.62
C ALA A 345 11.44 -2.34 -17.21
N ALA A 346 12.30 -2.82 -18.13
CA ALA A 346 13.28 -3.87 -17.84
C ALA A 346 14.27 -3.43 -16.75
#